data_AF-A0A8S1E662-F1
#
_entry.id   AF-A0A8S1E662-F1
#
_cell.length_a   1.000
_cell.length_b   1.000
_cell.length_c   1.000
_cell.angle_alpha   90.00
_cell.angle_beta   90.00
_cell.angle_gamma   90.00
#
_symmetry.space_group_name_H-M   'P 1'
#
loop_
_entity.id
_entity.type
_entity.pdbx_description
1 polymer ?
#
loop_
_entity_poly.entity_id
_entity_poly.type
_entity_poly.pdbx_seq_one_letter_code
_entity_poly.pdbx_strand_id
1 'polypeptide(L)'
;MDDGHAKTSEEVVEFFNLDFDKGLTPDQVKRNQEKYGLNELPAEEGKTIWQLVLEQFDDLLVKILLLAAIISFVLAMFEEEESVTAFVEPLVILLILIANAVVGVWQE
;
A
#
# COMPACT_ATOMS: atom_id res chain seq x y z
N MET A 1 -14.70 -1.24 27.53
CA MET A 1 -15.52 -2.15 28.37
C MET A 1 -15.88 -3.28 27.45
N ASP A 2 -15.00 -4.26 27.39
CA ASP A 2 -14.95 -5.20 26.26
C ASP A 2 -15.94 -6.35 26.49
N ASP A 3 -16.32 -6.56 27.75
CA ASP A 3 -17.30 -7.52 28.25
C ASP A 3 -18.69 -6.88 28.50
N GLY A 4 -19.03 -5.79 27.80
CA GLY A 4 -20.29 -5.06 28.03
C GLY A 4 -21.56 -5.92 27.91
N HIS A 5 -21.50 -7.03 27.18
CA HIS A 5 -22.61 -7.99 27.03
C HIS A 5 -22.89 -8.83 28.28
N ALA A 6 -21.94 -8.90 29.23
CA ALA A 6 -22.04 -9.69 30.46
C ALA A 6 -22.45 -8.84 31.69
N LYS A 7 -22.87 -7.60 31.47
CA LYS A 7 -23.07 -6.57 32.51
C LYS A 7 -24.49 -6.06 32.48
N THR A 8 -25.02 -5.64 33.62
CA THR A 8 -26.36 -5.04 33.67
C THR A 8 -26.34 -3.60 33.17
N SER A 9 -27.51 -3.06 32.82
CA SER A 9 -27.66 -1.66 32.41
C SER A 9 -27.09 -0.69 33.42
N GLU A 10 -27.31 -0.95 34.71
CA GLU A 10 -26.87 -0.09 35.81
C GLU A 10 -25.35 -0.10 35.93
N GLU A 11 -24.72 -1.27 35.80
CA GLU A 11 -23.25 -1.42 35.85
C GLU A 11 -22.58 -0.67 34.68
N VAL A 12 -23.17 -0.73 33.48
CA VAL A 12 -22.65 0.00 32.30
C VAL A 12 -22.78 1.51 32.50
N VAL A 13 -23.91 1.97 33.03
CA VAL A 13 -24.19 3.38 33.31
C VAL A 13 -23.22 3.95 34.32
N GLU A 14 -22.97 3.22 35.40
CA GLU A 14 -22.01 3.57 36.44
C GLU A 14 -20.58 3.57 35.89
N PHE A 15 -20.20 2.56 35.09
CA PHE A 15 -18.87 2.46 34.49
C PHE A 15 -18.50 3.67 33.62
N PHE A 16 -19.43 4.13 32.78
CA PHE A 16 -19.22 5.30 31.92
C PHE A 16 -19.60 6.63 32.60
N ASN A 17 -20.11 6.59 33.83
CA ASN A 17 -20.58 7.74 34.60
C ASN A 17 -21.54 8.63 33.77
N LEU A 18 -22.52 7.99 33.13
CA LEU A 18 -23.52 8.66 32.28
C LEU A 18 -24.85 8.85 33.00
N ASP A 19 -25.60 9.87 32.63
CA ASP A 19 -27.00 10.02 33.03
C ASP A 19 -27.88 9.22 32.07
N PHE A 20 -28.73 8.33 32.57
CA PHE A 20 -29.54 7.44 31.73
C PHE A 20 -30.49 8.20 30.79
N ASP A 21 -31.04 9.33 31.24
CA ASP A 21 -32.03 10.11 30.50
C ASP A 21 -31.38 11.18 29.62
N LYS A 22 -30.25 11.74 30.05
CA LYS A 22 -29.58 12.88 29.38
C LYS A 22 -28.34 12.50 28.59
N GLY A 23 -27.78 11.32 28.82
CA GLY A 23 -26.54 10.86 28.21
C GLY A 23 -25.29 11.56 28.74
N LEU A 24 -24.26 11.63 27.90
CA LEU A 24 -22.98 12.26 28.22
C LEU A 24 -23.03 13.78 28.06
N THR A 25 -22.33 14.49 28.93
CA THR A 25 -22.11 15.93 28.78
C THR A 25 -21.09 16.24 27.67
N PRO A 26 -21.09 17.46 27.09
CA PRO A 26 -20.10 17.84 26.08
C PRO A 26 -18.65 17.68 26.57
N ASP A 27 -18.39 17.94 27.85
CA ASP A 27 -17.06 17.74 28.45
C ASP A 27 -16.67 16.26 28.55
N GLN A 28 -17.63 15.39 28.86
CA GLN A 28 -17.42 13.94 28.86
C GLN A 28 -17.17 13.41 27.45
N VAL A 29 -17.90 13.91 26.45
CA VAL A 29 -17.67 13.57 25.04
C VAL A 29 -16.25 13.93 24.63
N LYS A 30 -15.81 15.16 24.93
CA LYS A 30 -14.45 15.61 24.60
C LYS A 30 -13.38 14.75 25.28
N ARG A 31 -13.53 14.49 26.59
CA ARG A 31 -12.60 13.63 27.34
C ARG A 31 -12.58 12.19 26.82
N ASN A 32 -13.74 11.67 26.40
CA ASN A 32 -13.83 10.32 25.84
C ASN A 32 -13.21 10.25 24.45
N GLN A 33 -13.37 11.28 23.60
CA GLN A 33 -12.68 11.35 22.31
C GLN A 33 -11.16 11.45 22.47
N GLU A 34 -10.67 12.18 23.47
CA GLU A 34 -9.23 12.23 23.81
C GLU A 34 -8.69 10.87 24.29
N LYS A 35 -9.52 10.09 25.00
CA LYS A 35 -9.12 8.79 25.57
C LYS A 35 -9.25 7.62 24.58
N TYR A 36 -10.33 7.57 23.82
CA TYR A 36 -10.69 6.44 22.97
C TYR A 36 -10.49 6.71 21.47
N GLY A 37 -10.28 7.97 21.09
CA GLY A 37 -10.24 8.39 19.69
C GLY A 37 -11.64 8.55 19.08
N LEU A 38 -11.66 8.79 17.78
CA LEU A 38 -12.89 8.79 16.99
C LEU A 38 -13.35 7.35 16.76
N ASN A 39 -14.67 7.14 16.70
CA ASN A 39 -15.25 5.85 16.36
C ASN A 39 -15.20 5.62 14.84
N GLU A 40 -13.98 5.57 14.31
CA GLU A 40 -13.68 5.28 12.92
C GLU A 40 -12.60 4.20 12.84
N LEU A 41 -12.74 3.31 11.85
CA LEU A 41 -11.66 2.38 11.55
C LEU A 41 -10.51 3.18 10.94
N PRO A 42 -9.25 2.90 11.34
CA PRO A 42 -8.11 3.55 10.70
C PRO A 42 -8.19 3.29 9.20
N ALA A 43 -8.06 4.35 8.41
CA ALA A 43 -7.93 4.21 6.96
C ALA A 43 -6.64 3.45 6.67
N GLU A 44 -6.71 2.41 5.85
CA GLU A 44 -5.50 1.81 5.32
C GLU A 44 -4.80 2.85 4.46
N GLU A 45 -3.53 3.12 4.77
CA GLU A 45 -2.69 3.93 3.90
C GLU A 45 -2.48 3.14 2.60
N GLY A 46 -3.17 3.55 1.54
CA GLY A 46 -2.98 2.97 0.22
C GLY A 46 -1.52 3.15 -0.22
N LYS A 47 -0.96 2.12 -0.85
CA LYS A 47 0.38 2.22 -1.44
C LYS A 47 0.40 3.32 -2.51
N THR A 48 1.48 4.10 -2.53
CA THR A 48 1.68 5.10 -3.58
C THR A 48 2.06 4.42 -4.90
N ILE A 49 1.76 5.06 -6.04
CA ILE A 49 2.14 4.56 -7.37
C ILE A 49 3.65 4.26 -7.44
N TRP A 50 4.50 5.09 -6.83
CA TRP A 50 5.95 4.86 -6.79
C TRP A 50 6.34 3.61 -6.01
N GLN A 51 5.66 3.31 -4.90
CA GLN A 51 5.90 2.08 -4.13
C GLN A 51 5.47 0.85 -4.94
N LEU A 52 4.30 0.90 -5.59
CA LEU A 52 3.82 -0.18 -6.46
C LEU A 52 4.78 -0.46 -7.62
N VAL A 53 5.30 0.59 -8.28
CA VAL A 53 6.29 0.42 -9.35
C VAL A 53 7.58 -0.23 -8.81
N LEU A 54 8.08 0.19 -7.65
CA LEU A 54 9.29 -0.40 -7.06
C LEU A 54 9.09 -1.88 -6.67
N GLU A 55 7.92 -2.25 -6.17
CA GLU A 55 7.59 -3.64 -5.85
C GLU A 55 7.62 -4.53 -7.11
N GLN A 56 7.20 -4.02 -8.27
CA GLN A 56 7.30 -4.76 -9.54
C GLN A 56 8.76 -5.07 -9.93
N PHE A 57 9.73 -4.25 -9.54
CA PHE A 57 11.16 -4.52 -9.74
C PHE A 57 11.77 -5.44 -8.66
N ASP A 58 11.07 -5.73 -7.57
CA ASP A 58 11.57 -6.65 -6.53
C ASP A 58 11.37 -8.13 -6.89
N ASP A 59 10.51 -8.41 -7.87
CA ASP A 59 10.27 -9.75 -8.41
C ASP A 59 11.54 -10.38 -9.01
N LEU A 60 11.79 -11.64 -8.68
CA LEU A 60 12.99 -12.36 -9.11
C LEU A 60 13.08 -12.50 -10.64
N LEU A 61 11.96 -12.76 -11.32
CA LEU A 61 11.93 -12.89 -12.78
C LEU A 61 12.18 -11.53 -13.43
N VAL A 62 11.61 -10.46 -12.89
CA VAL A 62 11.87 -9.09 -13.37
C VAL A 62 13.34 -8.72 -13.20
N LYS A 63 13.98 -9.07 -12.08
CA LYS A 63 15.42 -8.87 -11.87
C LYS A 63 16.28 -9.64 -12.88
N ILE A 64 15.92 -10.89 -13.20
CA ILE A 64 16.61 -11.69 -14.22
C ILE A 64 16.47 -11.04 -15.60
N LEU A 65 15.28 -10.58 -15.95
CA LEU A 65 15.03 -9.88 -17.22
C LEU A 65 15.78 -8.56 -17.31
N LEU A 66 15.84 -7.80 -16.21
CA LEU A 66 16.60 -6.56 -16.13
C LEU A 66 18.11 -6.83 -16.30
N LEU A 67 18.63 -7.89 -15.69
CA LEU A 67 20.02 -8.32 -15.90
C LEU A 67 20.27 -8.70 -17.36
N ALA A 68 19.36 -9.45 -17.99
CA ALA A 68 19.45 -9.80 -19.40
C ALA A 68 19.43 -8.56 -20.31
N ALA A 69 18.57 -7.58 -20.01
CA ALA A 69 18.52 -6.30 -20.71
C ALA A 69 19.84 -5.53 -20.62
N ILE A 70 20.47 -5.50 -19.43
CA ILE A 70 21.76 -4.84 -19.22
C ILE A 70 22.86 -5.55 -20.02
N ILE A 71 22.92 -6.89 -19.97
CA ILE A 71 23.92 -7.67 -20.72
C ILE A 71 23.73 -7.46 -22.23
N SER A 72 22.50 -7.58 -22.73
CA SER A 72 22.17 -7.36 -24.15
C SER A 72 22.52 -5.94 -24.59
N PHE A 73 22.23 -4.93 -23.77
CA PHE A 73 22.61 -3.55 -24.05
C PHE A 73 24.13 -3.35 -24.10
N VAL A 74 24.88 -3.95 -23.16
CA VAL A 74 26.34 -3.89 -23.16
C VAL A 74 26.91 -4.56 -24.41
N LEU A 75 26.39 -5.73 -24.80
CA LEU A 75 26.82 -6.42 -26.03
C LEU A 75 26.53 -5.58 -27.28
N ALA A 76 25.35 -4.98 -27.37
CA ALA A 76 24.98 -4.08 -28.47
C ALA A 76 25.89 -2.85 -28.58
N MET A 77 26.41 -2.34 -27.46
CA MET A 77 27.37 -1.23 -27.45
C MET A 77 28.77 -1.62 -27.96
N PHE A 78 29.11 -2.91 -27.96
CA PHE A 78 30.39 -3.43 -28.46
C PHE A 78 30.29 -3.99 -29.89
N GLU A 79 29.09 -4.07 -30.47
CA GLU A 79 28.94 -4.41 -31.88
C GLU A 79 29.45 -3.24 -32.76
N GLU A 80 30.44 -3.54 -33.61
CA GLU A 80 31.06 -2.56 -34.51
C GLU A 80 30.16 -2.21 -35.71
N GLU A 81 29.17 -3.05 -36.02
CA GLU A 81 28.15 -2.73 -37.02
C GLU A 81 27.10 -1.80 -36.39
N GLU A 82 27.07 -0.53 -36.82
CA GLU A 82 26.05 0.48 -36.48
C GLU A 82 24.65 0.12 -37.04
N SER A 83 24.22 -1.11 -36.82
CA SER A 83 22.91 -1.58 -37.18
C SER A 83 21.96 -1.24 -36.04
N VAL A 84 20.94 -0.43 -36.32
CA VAL A 84 19.85 -0.11 -35.36
C VAL A 84 19.22 -1.40 -34.79
N THR A 85 19.39 -2.53 -35.48
CA THR A 85 18.99 -3.87 -35.08
C THR A 85 19.66 -4.37 -33.79
N ALA A 86 20.90 -3.95 -33.48
CA ALA A 86 21.61 -4.33 -32.25
C ALA A 86 20.84 -3.90 -30.98
N PHE A 87 20.16 -2.75 -31.03
CA PHE A 87 19.39 -2.22 -29.90
C PHE A 87 17.95 -2.73 -29.83
N VAL A 88 17.49 -3.52 -30.81
CA VAL A 88 16.11 -4.02 -30.83
C VAL A 88 15.86 -4.97 -29.66
N GLU A 89 16.78 -5.88 -29.39
CA GLU A 89 16.64 -6.84 -28.29
C GLU A 89 16.55 -6.17 -26.90
N PRO A 90 17.50 -5.32 -26.47
CA PRO A 90 17.41 -4.67 -25.16
C PRO A 90 16.20 -3.73 -25.06
N LEU A 91 15.80 -3.10 -26.18
CA LEU A 91 14.61 -2.25 -26.23
C LEU A 91 13.32 -3.06 -26.01
N VAL A 92 13.18 -4.23 -26.66
CA VAL A 92 12.00 -5.10 -26.50
C VAL A 92 11.90 -5.60 -25.06
N ILE A 93 13.00 -6.00 -24.44
CA ILE A 93 13.00 -6.43 -23.03
C ILE A 93 12.56 -5.29 -22.11
N LEU A 94 13.10 -4.08 -22.32
CA LEU A 94 12.71 -2.90 -21.55
C LEU A 94 11.21 -2.59 -21.72
N LEU A 95 10.68 -2.71 -22.93
CA LEU A 95 9.26 -2.47 -23.23
C LEU A 95 8.36 -3.48 -22.50
N ILE A 96 8.76 -4.77 -22.47
CA ILE A 96 8.05 -5.80 -21.69
C ILE A 96 8.06 -5.47 -20.20
N LEU A 97 9.18 -5.02 -19.64
CA LEU A 97 9.27 -4.63 -18.22
C LEU A 97 8.37 -3.44 -17.89
N ILE A 98 8.34 -2.41 -18.75
CA ILE A 98 7.47 -1.25 -18.59
C ILE A 98 6.00 -1.67 -18.69
N ALA A 99 5.65 -2.50 -19.67
CA ALA A 99 4.29 -3.01 -19.81
C ALA A 99 3.85 -3.82 -18.58
N ASN A 100 4.72 -4.68 -18.05
CA ASN A 100 4.43 -5.46 -16.85
C ASN A 100 4.23 -4.56 -15.63
N ALA A 101 5.08 -3.54 -15.44
CA ALA A 101 4.93 -2.59 -14.34
C ALA A 101 3.61 -1.80 -14.43
N VAL A 102 3.21 -1.36 -15.62
CA VAL A 102 1.94 -0.66 -15.84
C VAL A 102 0.74 -1.56 -15.57
N VAL A 103 0.76 -2.80 -16.06
CA VAL A 103 -0.32 -3.78 -15.81
C VAL A 103 -0.41 -4.12 -14.32
N GLY A 104 0.73 -4.33 -13.65
CA GLY A 104 0.78 -4.58 -12.22
C GLY A 104 0.18 -3.44 -11.39
N VAL A 105 0.59 -2.19 -11.68
CA VAL A 105 0.06 -0.99 -11.00
C VAL A 105 -1.44 -0.77 -11.28
N TRP A 106 -1.95 -1.22 -12.43
CA TRP A 106 -3.37 -1.08 -12.75
C TRP A 106 -4.25 -2.18 -12.13
N GLN A 107 -3.68 -3.37 -11.91
CA GLN A 107 -4.39 -4.52 -11.33
C GLN A 107 -4.42 -4.51 -9.80
N GLU A 108 -3.52 -3.76 -9.16
CA GLU A 108 -3.44 -3.56 -7.71
C GLU A 108 -4.17 -2.29 -7.27
#